data_AF-A0A1E7EW50-F1
#
_entry.id   AF-A0A1E7EW50-F1
#
_cell.length_a   1.000
_cell.length_b   1.000
_cell.length_c   1.000
_cell.angle_alpha   90.00
_cell.angle_beta   90.00
_cell.angle_gamma   90.00
#
_symmetry.space_group_name_H-M   'P 1'
#
loop_
_entity.id
_entity.type
_entity.pdbx_description
1 polymer ?
#
loop_
_entity_poly.entity_id
_entity_poly.type
_entity_poly.pdbx_seq_one_letter_code
_entity_poly.pdbx_strand_id
1 'polypeptide(L)'
;MMNHHRRGIVFVASVAFVCSVVFYLCSDNVYSFLTFLDYFEDASSLQDSISDEGCIKIMSIGATEDQTKFNNNAILMTEWRVLEYKKGEDRPGAMYVASGFNQRNNNSNNGINKSSPSTIIRTEDFVANKLKVEKLPIINYPEKINFHPHGIYIRKEDRTLYVVNHAYEKGGERIDVFTIITDDDIDIDDDIPIRLDYKYSITSDWMKKELNGIINSIVVVEENKFYITQYEAEPHKPSPFKLSSEFKKGVTLLRNLLLGPDANTHVFYCEYTPLSSSASSSSALTDNLDCRKVAGQFEGANGITHNADYSKIFVSSWKSITVFDRDSTTNNLARRITIHVPNVVDNIKYDDVTGNIYGGTLNNMFSSFITNPYPKESCKNVGGVMELYQDGKHTSDADDDFSWKARQVITTSQLNSISNGLRMDDYYVMGAGGLGYKGLLVCPVVDRTLYLI
;
A
#
# COMPACT_ATOMS: atom_id res chain seq x y z
N MET A 1 65.11 19.72 8.28
CA MET A 1 63.82 20.43 8.46
C MET A 1 63.17 20.87 7.13
N MET A 2 63.26 20.10 6.03
CA MET A 2 62.65 20.49 4.74
C MET A 2 61.84 19.37 4.05
N ASN A 3 61.23 18.46 4.82
CA ASN A 3 60.40 17.37 4.25
C ASN A 3 58.93 17.36 4.68
N HIS A 4 58.48 18.28 5.56
CA HIS A 4 57.08 18.34 5.99
C HIS A 4 56.19 19.26 5.13
N HIS A 5 56.76 20.21 4.36
CA HIS A 5 55.93 21.13 3.57
C HIS A 5 55.40 20.55 2.25
N ARG A 6 56.06 19.57 1.64
CA ARG A 6 55.60 18.97 0.37
C ARG A 6 54.42 18.00 0.53
N ARG A 7 54.22 17.41 1.72
CA ARG A 7 53.09 16.49 1.98
C ARG A 7 51.76 17.22 2.18
N GLY A 8 51.78 18.44 2.72
CA GLY A 8 50.54 19.23 2.90
C GLY A 8 49.94 19.72 1.59
N ILE A 9 50.78 20.12 0.62
CA ILE A 9 50.30 20.65 -0.67
C ILE A 9 49.69 19.56 -1.54
N VAL A 10 50.25 18.34 -1.53
CA VAL A 10 49.69 17.20 -2.27
C VAL A 10 48.33 16.79 -1.68
N PHE A 11 48.19 16.78 -0.36
CA PHE A 11 46.93 16.41 0.30
C PHE A 11 45.80 17.42 0.03
N VAL A 12 46.09 18.72 0.07
CA VAL A 12 45.10 19.78 -0.23
C VAL A 12 44.70 19.76 -1.71
N ALA A 13 45.65 19.51 -2.62
CA ALA A 13 45.36 19.37 -4.04
C ALA A 13 44.50 18.12 -4.34
N SER A 14 44.73 17.00 -3.65
CA SER A 14 43.89 15.80 -3.79
C SER A 14 42.47 16.01 -3.29
N VAL A 15 42.29 16.70 -2.15
CA VAL A 15 40.95 17.01 -1.62
C VAL A 15 40.23 18.01 -2.53
N ALA A 16 40.91 19.05 -3.01
CA ALA A 16 40.31 20.00 -3.95
C ALA A 16 39.96 19.34 -5.29
N PHE A 17 40.81 18.44 -5.81
CA PHE A 17 40.53 17.71 -7.05
C PHE A 17 39.34 16.75 -6.88
N VAL A 18 39.26 16.03 -5.75
CA VAL A 18 38.10 15.19 -5.45
C VAL A 18 36.83 16.04 -5.30
N CYS A 19 36.89 17.18 -4.60
CA CYS A 19 35.74 18.08 -4.49
C CYS A 19 35.31 18.67 -5.84
N SER A 20 36.26 19.02 -6.72
CA SER A 20 35.96 19.57 -8.05
C SER A 20 35.47 18.51 -9.04
N VAL A 21 35.99 17.28 -8.98
CA VAL A 21 35.48 16.14 -9.76
C VAL A 21 34.09 15.72 -9.26
N VAL A 22 33.86 15.73 -7.94
CA VAL A 22 32.52 15.57 -7.38
C VAL A 22 31.61 16.71 -7.83
N PHE A 23 32.06 17.97 -7.82
CA PHE A 23 31.24 19.10 -8.31
C PHE A 23 30.93 19.02 -9.82
N TYR A 24 31.88 18.56 -10.64
CA TYR A 24 31.73 18.45 -12.09
C TYR A 24 30.90 17.21 -12.50
N LEU A 25 31.13 16.06 -11.86
CA LEU A 25 30.27 14.89 -12.00
C LEU A 25 28.88 15.14 -11.40
N CYS A 26 28.79 16.00 -10.38
CA CYS A 26 27.50 16.48 -9.89
C CYS A 26 26.89 17.51 -10.84
N SER A 27 27.59 18.34 -11.60
CA SER A 27 26.92 19.36 -12.43
C SER A 27 26.17 18.78 -13.62
N ASP A 28 26.73 17.77 -14.30
CA ASP A 28 26.06 17.12 -15.43
C ASP A 28 24.96 16.14 -14.96
N ASN A 29 25.16 15.50 -13.81
CA ASN A 29 24.12 14.72 -13.15
C ASN A 29 23.08 15.59 -12.45
N VAL A 30 23.40 16.80 -12.01
CA VAL A 30 22.46 17.79 -11.48
C VAL A 30 21.64 18.36 -12.63
N TYR A 31 22.21 18.58 -13.81
CA TYR A 31 21.40 18.93 -14.98
C TYR A 31 20.49 17.77 -15.37
N SER A 32 20.99 16.53 -15.45
CA SER A 32 20.13 15.35 -15.72
C SER A 32 19.11 15.09 -14.60
N PHE A 33 19.45 15.40 -13.34
CA PHE A 33 18.56 15.30 -12.18
C PHE A 33 17.53 16.43 -12.12
N LEU A 34 17.91 17.66 -12.49
CA LEU A 34 16.98 18.78 -12.63
C LEU A 34 16.08 18.59 -13.85
N THR A 35 16.59 18.01 -14.94
CA THR A 35 15.79 17.62 -16.11
C THR A 35 14.91 16.40 -15.78
N PHE A 36 15.37 15.48 -14.92
CA PHE A 36 14.58 14.41 -14.34
C PHE A 36 13.52 14.96 -13.37
N LEU A 37 13.81 16.00 -12.59
CA LEU A 37 12.82 16.68 -11.74
C LEU A 37 11.82 17.51 -12.58
N ASP A 38 12.27 18.17 -13.66
CA ASP A 38 11.42 18.88 -14.62
C ASP A 38 10.54 17.91 -15.42
N TYR A 39 11.05 16.72 -15.77
CA TYR A 39 10.24 15.61 -16.32
C TYR A 39 9.16 15.13 -15.33
N PHE A 40 9.33 15.40 -14.02
CA PHE A 40 8.32 15.11 -13.00
C PHE A 40 7.35 16.28 -12.77
N GLU A 41 7.65 17.49 -13.28
CA GLU A 41 6.81 18.68 -13.14
C GLU A 41 5.91 18.96 -14.35
N ASP A 42 5.91 18.10 -15.38
CA ASP A 42 4.96 18.23 -16.50
C ASP A 42 3.55 17.75 -16.11
N ALA A 43 2.93 18.51 -15.21
CA ALA A 43 1.54 18.40 -14.78
C ALA A 43 0.54 18.71 -15.91
N SER A 44 1.01 19.02 -17.13
CA SER A 44 0.15 19.25 -18.28
C SER A 44 -0.55 17.97 -18.78
N SER A 45 -0.08 16.78 -18.40
CA SER A 45 -0.74 15.50 -18.73
C SER A 45 -1.89 15.11 -17.77
N LEU A 46 -2.15 15.89 -16.71
CA LEU A 46 -3.25 15.66 -15.75
C LEU A 46 -4.61 16.19 -16.22
N GLN A 47 -4.68 16.73 -17.45
CA GLN A 47 -5.83 17.48 -17.96
C GLN A 47 -7.11 16.64 -18.16
N ASP A 48 -7.02 15.31 -18.04
CA ASP A 48 -8.16 14.38 -18.11
C ASP A 48 -8.59 13.80 -16.75
N SER A 49 -8.07 14.31 -15.62
CA SER A 49 -8.52 13.87 -14.29
C SER A 49 -9.78 14.63 -13.85
N ILE A 50 -10.80 13.88 -13.41
CA ILE A 50 -12.05 14.42 -12.88
C ILE A 50 -11.73 15.33 -11.69
N SER A 51 -12.29 16.56 -11.69
CA SER A 51 -12.18 17.45 -10.53
C SER A 51 -12.81 16.76 -9.31
N ASP A 52 -12.29 17.04 -8.12
CA ASP A 52 -12.76 16.45 -6.85
C ASP A 52 -14.14 16.98 -6.39
N GLU A 53 -14.93 17.50 -7.34
CA GLU A 53 -16.32 17.90 -7.16
C GLU A 53 -17.18 16.67 -6.83
N GLY A 54 -17.81 16.69 -5.65
CA GLY A 54 -18.65 15.59 -5.17
C GLY A 54 -17.93 14.54 -4.32
N CYS A 55 -16.60 14.68 -4.11
CA CYS A 55 -15.90 13.91 -3.11
C CYS A 55 -16.28 14.36 -1.69
N ILE A 56 -16.38 13.40 -0.77
CA ILE A 56 -16.63 13.64 0.65
C ILE A 56 -15.52 13.05 1.48
N LYS A 57 -14.87 13.93 2.24
CA LYS A 57 -13.91 13.53 3.26
C LYS A 57 -14.67 13.14 4.52
N ILE A 58 -14.62 11.86 4.88
CA ILE A 58 -15.40 11.30 5.99
C ILE A 58 -14.71 11.55 7.33
N MET A 59 -13.38 11.55 7.34
CA MET A 59 -12.60 11.76 8.55
C MET A 59 -11.35 12.59 8.28
N SER A 60 -11.10 13.55 9.18
CA SER A 60 -9.77 14.10 9.46
C SER A 60 -9.45 13.67 10.88
N ILE A 61 -8.60 12.66 11.06
CA ILE A 61 -8.18 12.33 12.44
C ILE A 61 -7.26 13.45 12.88
N GLY A 62 -7.75 14.31 13.77
CA GLY A 62 -7.00 15.45 14.26
C GLY A 62 -5.58 15.06 14.68
N ALA A 63 -4.59 15.72 14.08
CA ALA A 63 -3.19 15.69 14.51
C ALA A 63 -2.99 16.48 15.83
N THR A 64 -3.98 16.48 16.72
CA THR A 64 -4.07 17.35 17.88
C THR A 64 -4.48 16.53 19.10
N GLU A 65 -3.55 15.72 19.59
CA GLU A 65 -3.27 15.44 21.01
C GLU A 65 -2.48 14.12 21.12
N ASP A 66 -1.21 14.26 21.52
CA ASP A 66 -0.36 13.24 22.10
C ASP A 66 -0.50 11.80 21.54
N GLN A 67 0.13 11.56 20.38
CA GLN A 67 0.21 10.25 19.72
C GLN A 67 0.83 9.13 20.61
N THR A 68 1.39 9.47 21.78
CA THR A 68 1.83 8.48 22.77
C THR A 68 0.69 7.82 23.55
N LYS A 69 -0.56 8.32 23.39
CA LYS A 69 -1.76 7.84 24.10
C LYS A 69 -2.75 7.06 23.23
N PHE A 70 -2.51 6.91 21.93
CA PHE A 70 -3.21 5.89 21.14
C PHE A 70 -2.71 4.51 21.57
N ASN A 71 -3.37 3.90 22.55
CA ASN A 71 -3.11 2.53 22.97
C ASN A 71 -3.33 1.54 21.80
N ASN A 72 -2.22 1.16 21.16
CA ASN A 72 -1.76 -0.12 20.56
C ASN A 72 -2.70 -1.26 20.11
N ASN A 73 -4.03 -1.22 20.18
CA ASN A 73 -4.87 -2.43 19.96
C ASN A 73 -6.07 -2.23 19.01
N ALA A 74 -5.92 -1.53 17.89
CA ALA A 74 -7.02 -1.42 16.93
C ALA A 74 -6.57 -1.34 15.47
N ILE A 75 -7.29 -2.07 14.62
CA ILE A 75 -7.33 -1.91 13.16
C ILE A 75 -8.70 -1.31 12.84
N LEU A 76 -8.77 -0.36 11.92
CA LEU A 76 -10.06 0.03 11.33
C LEU A 76 -10.23 -0.75 10.04
N MET A 77 -11.48 -1.11 9.84
CA MET A 77 -11.96 -1.87 8.72
C MET A 77 -13.07 -1.03 8.09
N THR A 78 -13.07 -0.92 6.76
CA THR A 78 -14.05 -0.16 5.98
C THR A 78 -14.77 -1.16 5.08
N GLU A 79 -15.81 -1.78 5.62
CA GLU A 79 -16.65 -2.72 4.89
C GLU A 79 -17.79 -2.00 4.16
N TRP A 80 -18.28 -2.65 3.12
CA TRP A 80 -19.31 -2.15 2.22
C TRP A 80 -20.59 -2.98 2.25
N ARG A 81 -21.76 -2.35 2.04
CA ARG A 81 -23.05 -3.04 1.82
C ARG A 81 -23.64 -2.70 0.45
N VAL A 82 -24.09 -3.70 -0.33
CA VAL A 82 -25.26 -3.55 -1.24
C VAL A 82 -26.47 -4.02 -0.48
N LEU A 83 -27.59 -3.30 -0.58
CA LEU A 83 -28.82 -3.62 0.18
C LEU A 83 -29.81 -4.46 -0.64
N GLU A 84 -29.44 -4.90 -1.85
CA GLU A 84 -30.26 -5.74 -2.72
C GLU A 84 -29.36 -6.69 -3.51
N TYR A 85 -29.34 -7.97 -3.14
CA TYR A 85 -28.72 -9.02 -3.95
C TYR A 85 -29.77 -10.03 -4.42
N LYS A 86 -29.58 -10.51 -5.65
CA LYS A 86 -30.24 -11.71 -6.13
C LYS A 86 -29.39 -12.92 -5.77
N LYS A 87 -30.03 -13.98 -5.29
CA LYS A 87 -29.39 -15.26 -4.98
C LYS A 87 -28.65 -15.80 -6.22
N GLY A 88 -27.31 -15.78 -6.20
CA GLY A 88 -26.46 -16.35 -7.25
C GLY A 88 -25.41 -15.41 -7.90
N GLU A 89 -25.24 -14.18 -7.41
CA GLU A 89 -24.21 -13.24 -7.91
C GLU A 89 -22.97 -13.20 -6.98
N ASP A 90 -21.77 -13.01 -7.57
CA ASP A 90 -20.48 -12.99 -6.87
C ASP A 90 -20.29 -11.75 -5.97
N ARG A 91 -19.49 -11.90 -4.91
CA ARG A 91 -19.40 -10.99 -3.74
C ARG A 91 -18.25 -9.96 -3.85
N PRO A 92 -18.50 -8.63 -3.90
CA PRO A 92 -17.44 -7.61 -3.86
C PRO A 92 -16.69 -7.51 -2.53
N GLY A 93 -15.42 -7.13 -2.61
CA GLY A 93 -14.44 -7.09 -1.51
C GLY A 93 -14.65 -6.02 -0.44
N ALA A 94 -14.02 -6.27 0.72
CA ALA A 94 -13.95 -5.35 1.84
C ALA A 94 -12.64 -4.53 1.79
N MET A 95 -12.73 -3.24 2.14
CA MET A 95 -11.56 -2.38 2.30
C MET A 95 -11.15 -2.35 3.78
N TYR A 96 -9.87 -2.25 4.07
CA TYR A 96 -9.38 -2.19 5.44
C TYR A 96 -8.40 -1.02 5.55
N VAL A 97 -8.84 0.07 6.18
CA VAL A 97 -8.05 1.31 6.36
C VAL A 97 -7.97 1.55 7.84
N ALA A 98 -6.82 1.83 8.46
CA ALA A 98 -6.67 2.04 9.91
C ALA A 98 -7.09 3.46 10.45
N SER A 99 -8.28 3.67 11.03
CA SER A 99 -8.79 4.65 12.03
C SER A 99 -10.33 4.72 12.32
N GLY A 100 -10.82 4.50 13.55
CA GLY A 100 -12.26 4.35 13.91
C GLY A 100 -13.19 5.59 14.04
N PHE A 101 -14.52 5.41 13.91
CA PHE A 101 -15.60 5.67 14.91
C PHE A 101 -17.05 5.53 14.33
N ASN A 102 -18.00 5.43 15.28
CA ASN A 102 -19.32 4.81 15.35
C ASN A 102 -20.52 5.78 15.09
N GLN A 103 -21.67 5.32 14.53
CA GLN A 103 -22.99 5.39 15.22
C GLN A 103 -24.23 4.86 14.47
N ARG A 104 -25.19 4.46 15.33
CA ARG A 104 -26.55 3.91 15.17
C ARG A 104 -27.55 4.78 14.40
N ASN A 105 -28.56 4.07 13.91
CA ASN A 105 -29.64 4.45 13.01
C ASN A 105 -30.97 4.79 13.74
N ASN A 106 -31.85 5.55 13.07
CA ASN A 106 -33.30 5.53 13.30
C ASN A 106 -34.09 5.81 11.98
N ASN A 107 -34.77 4.76 11.49
CA ASN A 107 -36.06 4.68 10.77
C ASN A 107 -36.48 5.69 9.69
N SER A 108 -36.81 5.18 8.48
CA SER A 108 -38.19 5.07 7.96
C SER A 108 -38.29 4.80 6.44
N ASN A 109 -38.75 3.58 6.09
CA ASN A 109 -39.60 3.13 4.97
C ASN A 109 -39.88 4.05 3.75
N ASN A 110 -39.62 3.55 2.52
CA ASN A 110 -40.66 3.03 1.59
C ASN A 110 -40.16 2.80 0.14
N GLY A 111 -40.48 1.64 -0.42
CA GLY A 111 -41.13 1.51 -1.74
C GLY A 111 -40.27 1.58 -3.01
N ILE A 112 -39.92 0.40 -3.54
CA ILE A 112 -39.24 0.16 -4.82
C ILE A 112 -40.15 0.51 -6.01
N ASN A 113 -39.63 1.30 -6.96
CA ASN A 113 -40.16 1.48 -8.32
C ASN A 113 -39.04 1.43 -9.37
N LYS A 114 -39.38 0.82 -10.52
CA LYS A 114 -38.53 0.55 -11.70
C LYS A 114 -37.63 1.72 -12.11
N SER A 115 -36.38 1.36 -12.43
CA SER A 115 -35.21 2.19 -12.74
C SER A 115 -35.47 3.33 -13.73
N SER A 116 -35.79 4.50 -13.16
CA SER A 116 -35.41 5.83 -13.66
C SER A 116 -33.89 5.90 -13.89
N PRO A 117 -33.37 6.92 -14.61
CA PRO A 117 -31.92 7.17 -14.69
C PRO A 117 -31.36 7.01 -13.29
N SER A 118 -30.36 6.12 -13.14
CA SER A 118 -29.77 5.77 -11.85
C SER A 118 -29.65 7.06 -11.05
N THR A 119 -30.50 7.18 -10.03
CA THR A 119 -30.53 8.38 -9.21
C THR A 119 -29.14 8.39 -8.60
N ILE A 120 -28.27 9.30 -9.07
CA ILE A 120 -26.92 9.44 -8.53
C ILE A 120 -27.14 9.58 -7.04
N ILE A 121 -26.87 8.49 -6.31
CA ILE A 121 -26.96 8.49 -4.87
C ILE A 121 -25.94 9.54 -4.48
N ARG A 122 -26.37 10.54 -3.69
CA ARG A 122 -25.42 11.56 -3.28
C ARG A 122 -24.33 10.87 -2.49
N THR A 123 -23.08 11.31 -2.63
CA THR A 123 -21.97 10.69 -1.90
C THR A 123 -22.27 10.67 -0.39
N GLU A 124 -23.00 11.64 0.14
CA GLU A 124 -23.48 11.70 1.52
C GLU A 124 -24.35 10.50 1.89
N ASP A 125 -25.26 10.11 0.99
CA ASP A 125 -26.19 9.00 1.21
C ASP A 125 -25.46 7.66 1.17
N PHE A 126 -24.46 7.50 0.30
CA PHE A 126 -23.59 6.33 0.31
C PHE A 126 -22.83 6.23 1.63
N VAL A 127 -22.20 7.33 2.06
CA VAL A 127 -21.45 7.36 3.32
C VAL A 127 -22.35 7.05 4.51
N ALA A 128 -23.54 7.65 4.56
CA ALA A 128 -24.47 7.47 5.68
C ALA A 128 -25.08 6.07 5.75
N ASN A 129 -25.35 5.42 4.60
CA ASN A 129 -26.17 4.21 4.55
C ASN A 129 -25.43 2.94 4.11
N LYS A 130 -24.27 3.06 3.47
CA LYS A 130 -23.58 1.96 2.77
C LYS A 130 -22.14 1.73 3.23
N LEU A 131 -21.52 2.73 3.85
CA LEU A 131 -20.16 2.65 4.34
C LEU A 131 -20.15 2.62 5.86
N LYS A 132 -19.60 1.53 6.43
CA LYS A 132 -19.47 1.39 7.87
C LYS A 132 -18.01 1.40 8.28
N VAL A 133 -17.71 2.21 9.29
CA VAL A 133 -16.35 2.49 9.77
C VAL A 133 -16.26 2.10 11.23
N GLU A 134 -15.70 0.93 11.54
CA GLU A 134 -15.70 0.37 12.90
C GLU A 134 -14.30 0.17 13.49
N LYS A 135 -14.16 0.48 14.78
CA LYS A 135 -12.96 0.15 15.55
C LYS A 135 -13.10 -1.28 16.06
N LEU A 136 -12.23 -2.17 15.60
CA LEU A 136 -12.28 -3.56 16.06
C LEU A 136 -11.36 -3.79 17.27
N PRO A 137 -11.88 -4.35 18.38
CA PRO A 137 -11.04 -4.81 19.48
C PRO A 137 -10.24 -6.04 19.03
N ILE A 138 -8.97 -6.08 19.42
CA ILE A 138 -8.11 -7.25 19.25
C ILE A 138 -8.09 -8.05 20.56
N ILE A 139 -8.48 -9.31 20.49
CA ILE A 139 -8.53 -10.24 21.63
C ILE A 139 -7.32 -11.18 21.57
N ASN A 140 -6.79 -11.55 22.75
CA ASN A 140 -5.66 -12.45 22.94
C ASN A 140 -4.33 -11.98 22.31
N TYR A 141 -4.20 -10.69 22.01
CA TYR A 141 -2.94 -10.16 21.52
C TYR A 141 -1.85 -10.19 22.60
N PRO A 142 -0.60 -10.58 22.30
CA PRO A 142 0.44 -10.70 23.32
C PRO A 142 0.84 -9.35 23.95
N GLU A 143 0.74 -9.22 25.28
CA GLU A 143 0.94 -7.95 26.01
C GLU A 143 2.31 -7.28 25.80
N LYS A 144 3.35 -8.07 25.49
CA LYS A 144 4.73 -7.60 25.38
C LYS A 144 5.16 -7.30 23.94
N ILE A 145 4.23 -7.37 23.00
CA ILE A 145 4.49 -7.13 21.59
C ILE A 145 3.89 -5.78 21.18
N ASN A 146 4.66 -4.97 20.45
CA ASN A 146 4.11 -3.77 19.84
C ASN A 146 3.28 -4.11 18.60
N PHE A 147 2.19 -3.36 18.38
CA PHE A 147 1.37 -3.51 17.19
C PHE A 147 1.47 -2.25 16.34
N HIS A 148 2.28 -2.33 15.29
CA HIS A 148 2.46 -1.31 14.25
C HIS A 148 2.10 -1.96 12.90
N PRO A 149 0.79 -2.10 12.62
CA PRO A 149 0.33 -2.73 11.39
C PRO A 149 0.72 -1.89 10.17
N HIS A 150 1.06 -2.59 9.08
CA HIS A 150 1.37 -1.99 7.79
C HIS A 150 0.53 -2.67 6.70
N GLY A 151 1.14 -3.46 5.81
CA GLY A 151 0.43 -4.25 4.80
C GLY A 151 -0.53 -5.28 5.39
N ILE A 152 -1.68 -5.45 4.74
CA ILE A 152 -2.71 -6.40 5.17
C ILE A 152 -3.29 -7.16 3.98
N TYR A 153 -3.69 -8.40 4.25
CA TYR A 153 -4.38 -9.27 3.31
C TYR A 153 -5.45 -10.09 4.04
N ILE A 154 -6.59 -10.31 3.38
CA ILE A 154 -7.67 -11.12 3.94
C ILE A 154 -7.97 -12.27 2.99
N ARG A 155 -7.95 -13.45 3.58
CA ARG A 155 -8.42 -14.67 2.95
C ARG A 155 -9.90 -14.82 3.24
N LYS A 156 -10.74 -14.58 2.22
CA LYS A 156 -12.20 -14.55 2.37
C LYS A 156 -12.76 -15.93 2.72
N GLU A 157 -12.10 -16.98 2.26
CA GLU A 157 -12.50 -18.38 2.35
C GLU A 157 -12.69 -18.84 3.81
N ASP A 158 -11.88 -18.32 4.73
CA ASP A 158 -11.88 -18.73 6.13
C ASP A 158 -11.81 -17.55 7.11
N ARG A 159 -12.08 -16.33 6.61
CA ARG A 159 -12.10 -15.09 7.41
C ARG A 159 -10.79 -14.86 8.18
N THR A 160 -9.66 -15.20 7.56
CA THR A 160 -8.33 -14.98 8.15
C THR A 160 -7.75 -13.66 7.67
N LEU A 161 -7.34 -12.81 8.63
CA LEU A 161 -6.61 -11.57 8.39
C LEU A 161 -5.13 -11.78 8.67
N TYR A 162 -4.30 -11.45 7.68
CA TYR A 162 -2.85 -11.41 7.76
C TYR A 162 -2.39 -9.96 7.81
N VAL A 163 -1.54 -9.62 8.78
CA VAL A 163 -1.05 -8.26 9.03
C VAL A 163 0.46 -8.25 9.13
N VAL A 164 1.12 -7.55 8.21
CA VAL A 164 2.52 -7.14 8.38
C VAL A 164 2.59 -6.23 9.60
N ASN A 165 3.37 -6.62 10.60
CA ASN A 165 3.53 -5.85 11.84
C ASN A 165 5.01 -5.58 12.12
N HIS A 166 5.35 -4.29 12.21
CA HIS A 166 6.68 -3.84 12.60
C HIS A 166 6.80 -3.72 14.12
N ALA A 167 6.87 -4.85 14.83
CA ALA A 167 6.96 -4.83 16.29
C ALA A 167 8.33 -4.34 16.82
N TYR A 168 9.32 -4.16 15.95
CA TYR A 168 10.66 -3.63 16.21
C TYR A 168 11.32 -4.28 17.44
N GLU A 169 11.75 -3.50 18.44
CA GLU A 169 12.44 -4.01 19.63
C GLU A 169 11.58 -4.97 20.47
N LYS A 170 10.25 -4.95 20.29
CA LYS A 170 9.29 -5.76 21.04
C LYS A 170 8.60 -6.78 20.13
N GLY A 171 9.36 -7.53 19.35
CA GLY A 171 8.83 -8.64 18.55
C GLY A 171 9.48 -8.82 17.18
N GLY A 172 10.22 -7.80 16.72
CA GLY A 172 10.85 -7.74 15.40
C GLY A 172 9.84 -7.65 14.27
N GLU A 173 10.27 -8.05 13.08
CA GLU A 173 9.40 -8.18 11.91
C GLU A 173 8.58 -9.47 11.97
N ARG A 174 7.28 -9.37 11.69
CA ARG A 174 6.37 -10.50 11.73
C ARG A 174 5.11 -10.28 10.91
N ILE A 175 4.44 -11.39 10.57
CA ILE A 175 3.07 -11.39 10.09
C ILE A 175 2.17 -11.89 11.22
N ASP A 176 1.33 -11.03 11.76
CA ASP A 176 0.32 -11.40 12.75
C ASP A 176 -0.93 -11.94 12.05
N VAL A 177 -1.44 -13.07 12.54
CA VAL A 177 -2.59 -13.77 11.96
C VAL A 177 -3.76 -13.71 12.94
N PHE A 178 -4.90 -13.25 12.44
CA PHE A 178 -6.14 -13.10 13.20
C PHE A 178 -7.28 -13.83 12.50
N THR A 179 -8.21 -14.36 13.28
CA THR A 179 -9.55 -14.68 12.75
C THR A 179 -10.45 -13.48 12.92
N ILE A 180 -11.18 -13.15 11.87
CA ILE A 180 -12.20 -12.11 11.88
C ILE A 180 -13.46 -12.74 12.46
N ILE A 181 -13.92 -12.21 13.59
CA ILE A 181 -15.15 -12.67 14.24
C ILE A 181 -16.27 -11.74 13.85
N THR A 182 -17.34 -12.31 13.35
CA THR A 182 -18.59 -11.66 12.95
C THR A 182 -19.67 -11.90 14.00
N ASP A 183 -20.73 -11.11 13.97
CA ASP A 183 -21.90 -11.33 14.82
C ASP A 183 -22.81 -12.40 14.17
N ASP A 184 -22.66 -13.67 14.60
CA ASP A 184 -23.40 -14.79 14.02
C ASP A 184 -24.89 -14.82 14.45
N ASP A 185 -25.29 -14.02 15.45
CA ASP A 185 -26.67 -13.96 15.98
C ASP A 185 -27.56 -12.95 15.22
N ILE A 186 -27.02 -12.26 14.20
CA ILE A 186 -27.77 -11.38 13.31
C ILE A 186 -27.93 -12.11 11.96
N ASP A 187 -29.19 -12.44 11.61
CA ASP A 187 -29.56 -13.22 10.41
C ASP A 187 -28.73 -12.90 9.14
N ILE A 188 -27.78 -13.81 8.85
CA ILE A 188 -27.33 -14.39 7.56
C ILE A 188 -26.79 -13.48 6.43
N ASP A 189 -27.05 -12.17 6.40
CA ASP A 189 -26.62 -11.33 5.27
C ASP A 189 -25.61 -10.22 5.63
N ASP A 190 -25.24 -10.07 6.90
CA ASP A 190 -24.32 -9.02 7.36
C ASP A 190 -23.11 -9.63 8.09
N ASP A 191 -22.10 -10.06 7.32
CA ASP A 191 -20.79 -10.57 7.80
C ASP A 191 -19.92 -9.49 8.47
N ILE A 192 -20.52 -8.61 9.27
CA ILE A 192 -19.84 -7.46 9.87
C ILE A 192 -18.85 -7.93 10.93
N PRO A 193 -17.56 -7.61 10.79
CA PRO A 193 -16.57 -7.84 11.81
C PRO A 193 -16.89 -7.09 13.09
N ILE A 194 -16.93 -7.81 14.21
CA ILE A 194 -17.11 -7.23 15.54
C ILE A 194 -15.83 -7.23 16.37
N ARG A 195 -14.87 -8.11 16.06
CA ARG A 195 -13.56 -8.17 16.71
C ARG A 195 -12.55 -9.01 15.91
N LEU A 196 -11.29 -8.92 16.30
CA LEU A 196 -10.20 -9.73 15.78
C LEU A 196 -9.67 -10.64 16.89
N ASP A 197 -9.68 -11.95 16.66
CA ASP A 197 -9.10 -12.92 17.58
C ASP A 197 -7.69 -13.27 17.10
N TYR A 198 -6.66 -12.80 17.82
CA TYR A 198 -5.27 -13.15 17.53
C TYR A 198 -5.06 -14.67 17.63
N LYS A 199 -4.41 -15.25 16.64
CA LYS A 199 -4.11 -16.68 16.59
C LYS A 199 -2.64 -16.96 16.86
N TYR A 200 -1.77 -16.39 16.04
CA TYR A 200 -0.33 -16.59 16.11
C TYR A 200 0.38 -15.53 15.26
N SER A 201 1.71 -15.58 15.25
CA SER A 201 2.50 -14.81 14.29
C SER A 201 3.53 -15.67 13.59
N ILE A 202 3.69 -15.39 12.30
CA ILE A 202 4.68 -15.96 11.42
C ILE A 202 5.90 -15.03 11.46
N THR A 203 7.04 -15.54 11.92
CA THR A 203 8.29 -14.76 12.05
C THR A 203 9.45 -15.73 12.13
N SER A 204 10.67 -15.28 11.87
CA SER A 204 11.89 -16.05 12.07
C SER A 204 13.04 -15.14 12.47
N ASP A 205 14.14 -15.67 12.98
CA ASP A 205 15.31 -14.86 13.31
C ASP A 205 15.89 -14.17 12.06
N TRP A 206 15.79 -14.82 10.90
CA TRP A 206 16.13 -14.20 9.62
C TRP A 206 15.21 -13.01 9.31
N MET A 207 13.90 -13.17 9.40
CA MET A 207 12.94 -12.10 9.13
C MET A 207 13.15 -10.90 10.07
N LYS A 208 13.34 -11.15 11.37
CA LYS A 208 13.61 -10.10 12.37
C LYS A 208 14.93 -9.37 12.16
N LYS A 209 15.91 -9.98 11.50
CA LYS A 209 17.24 -9.40 11.29
C LYS A 209 17.35 -8.71 9.93
N GLU A 210 16.92 -9.38 8.88
CA GLU A 210 17.12 -8.96 7.50
C GLU A 210 15.95 -8.12 6.97
N LEU A 211 14.75 -8.24 7.55
CA LEU A 211 13.53 -7.56 7.08
C LEU A 211 12.90 -6.61 8.12
N ASN A 212 13.60 -6.30 9.23
CA ASN A 212 13.09 -5.44 10.30
C ASN A 212 12.64 -4.05 9.80
N GLY A 213 11.35 -3.77 9.89
CA GLY A 213 10.76 -2.48 9.55
C GLY A 213 10.61 -2.20 8.06
N ILE A 214 10.87 -3.19 7.19
CA ILE A 214 11.00 -2.94 5.74
C ILE A 214 10.11 -3.82 4.86
N ILE A 215 9.24 -4.65 5.44
CA ILE A 215 8.15 -5.29 4.69
C ILE A 215 7.05 -4.25 4.47
N ASN A 216 6.54 -4.13 3.25
CA ASN A 216 5.45 -3.18 2.96
C ASN A 216 4.10 -3.90 2.89
N SER A 217 3.99 -4.87 1.99
CA SER A 217 2.72 -5.50 1.63
C SER A 217 2.82 -7.02 1.64
N ILE A 218 1.65 -7.66 1.70
CA ILE A 218 1.49 -9.11 1.72
C ILE A 218 0.33 -9.50 0.81
N VAL A 219 0.49 -10.65 0.15
CA VAL A 219 -0.59 -11.34 -0.56
C VAL A 219 -0.52 -12.83 -0.27
N VAL A 220 -1.63 -13.43 0.16
CA VAL A 220 -1.71 -14.86 0.44
C VAL A 220 -2.28 -15.56 -0.78
N VAL A 221 -1.65 -16.65 -1.21
CA VAL A 221 -2.08 -17.39 -2.41
C VAL A 221 -2.65 -18.76 -2.11
N GLU A 222 -2.25 -19.37 -0.99
CA GLU A 222 -2.80 -20.63 -0.49
C GLU A 222 -2.72 -20.64 1.04
N GLU A 223 -3.27 -21.69 1.65
CA GLU A 223 -3.04 -21.93 3.07
C GLU A 223 -1.54 -22.06 3.35
N ASN A 224 -1.05 -21.17 4.21
CA ASN A 224 0.34 -21.09 4.64
C ASN A 224 1.39 -20.66 3.60
N LYS A 225 0.94 -20.18 2.43
CA LYS A 225 1.82 -19.69 1.36
C LYS A 225 1.48 -18.26 0.97
N PHE A 226 2.48 -17.40 0.93
CA PHE A 226 2.26 -15.98 0.67
C PHE A 226 3.49 -15.32 0.04
N TYR A 227 3.26 -14.16 -0.57
CA TYR A 227 4.32 -13.28 -1.03
C TYR A 227 4.36 -12.01 -0.18
N ILE A 228 5.55 -11.48 0.05
CA ILE A 228 5.77 -10.19 0.71
C ILE A 228 6.67 -9.30 -0.14
N THR A 229 6.46 -8.00 -0.04
CA THR A 229 7.31 -6.98 -0.66
C THR A 229 8.24 -6.34 0.37
N GLN A 230 9.50 -6.17 0.00
CA GLN A 230 10.49 -5.44 0.77
C GLN A 230 10.66 -4.05 0.13
N TYR A 231 10.22 -2.96 0.77
CA TYR A 231 10.22 -1.64 0.12
C TYR A 231 11.49 -0.80 0.32
N GLU A 232 12.37 -1.23 1.24
CA GLU A 232 13.69 -0.63 1.47
C GLU A 232 14.77 -1.69 1.37
N ALA A 233 15.94 -1.32 0.83
CA ALA A 233 17.03 -2.27 0.63
C ALA A 233 17.70 -2.73 1.95
N GLU A 234 17.64 -1.92 3.01
CA GLU A 234 18.33 -2.17 4.27
C GLU A 234 17.36 -2.15 5.45
N PRO A 235 17.43 -3.12 6.38
CA PRO A 235 16.54 -3.16 7.53
C PRO A 235 16.77 -1.97 8.47
N HIS A 236 15.71 -1.55 9.15
CA HIS A 236 15.77 -0.52 10.18
C HIS A 236 16.60 -1.02 11.35
N LYS A 237 17.75 -0.39 11.57
CA LYS A 237 18.61 -0.66 12.71
C LYS A 237 18.19 0.25 13.87
N PRO A 238 18.04 -0.28 15.10
CA PRO A 238 17.90 0.56 16.28
C PRO A 238 19.17 1.42 16.40
N SER A 239 19.07 2.71 16.07
CA SER A 239 20.21 3.61 16.10
C SER A 239 20.25 4.34 17.45
N PRO A 240 21.24 4.09 18.32
CA PRO A 240 21.41 4.88 19.54
C PRO A 240 21.85 6.32 19.25
N PHE A 241 22.26 6.64 18.03
CA PHE A 241 22.72 7.97 17.62
C PHE A 241 21.80 8.59 16.55
N LYS A 242 20.95 9.54 16.98
CA LYS A 242 20.04 10.32 16.11
C LYS A 242 20.77 11.11 15.02
N LEU A 243 22.02 11.50 15.25
CA LEU A 243 22.82 12.33 14.34
C LEU A 243 23.23 11.64 13.02
N SER A 244 23.04 10.32 12.90
CA SER A 244 23.44 9.56 11.70
C SER A 244 22.32 9.34 10.66
N SER A 245 21.07 9.61 11.00
CA SER A 245 19.93 9.30 10.11
C SER A 245 19.91 10.19 8.86
N GLU A 246 20.04 11.50 9.02
CA GLU A 246 20.08 12.45 7.90
C GLU A 246 21.36 12.29 7.06
N PHE A 247 22.51 12.03 7.70
CA PHE A 247 23.75 11.74 6.96
C PHE A 247 23.65 10.43 6.18
N LYS A 248 23.05 9.37 6.77
CA LYS A 248 22.78 8.12 6.04
C LYS A 248 21.80 8.33 4.91
N LYS A 249 20.73 9.11 5.08
CA LYS A 249 19.83 9.48 3.98
C LYS A 249 20.59 10.19 2.86
N GLY A 250 21.47 11.12 3.20
CA GLY A 250 22.33 11.81 2.23
C GLY A 250 23.32 10.87 1.51
N VAL A 251 23.93 9.93 2.24
CA VAL A 251 24.83 8.92 1.66
C VAL A 251 24.08 7.91 0.80
N THR A 252 22.91 7.44 1.23
CA THR A 252 22.06 6.53 0.45
C THR A 252 21.52 7.24 -0.79
N LEU A 253 21.10 8.50 -0.69
CA LEU A 253 20.71 9.32 -1.84
C LEU A 253 21.89 9.49 -2.81
N LEU A 254 23.08 9.83 -2.31
CA LEU A 254 24.28 9.96 -3.11
C LEU A 254 24.71 8.62 -3.74
N ARG A 255 24.56 7.51 -3.02
CA ARG A 255 24.82 6.16 -3.52
C ARG A 255 23.86 5.82 -4.66
N ASN A 256 22.57 6.05 -4.46
CA ASN A 256 21.54 5.84 -5.47
C ASN A 256 21.74 6.77 -6.69
N LEU A 257 22.29 7.97 -6.49
CA LEU A 257 22.62 8.89 -7.58
C LEU A 257 23.86 8.41 -8.38
N LEU A 258 24.89 7.91 -7.69
CA LEU A 258 26.17 7.56 -8.31
C LEU A 258 26.21 6.14 -8.90
N LEU A 259 25.49 5.20 -8.31
CA LEU A 259 25.49 3.79 -8.71
C LEU A 259 24.22 3.38 -9.46
N GLY A 260 23.33 4.34 -9.71
CA GLY A 260 21.95 4.09 -10.10
C GLY A 260 21.09 3.72 -8.90
N PRO A 261 19.75 3.80 -8.99
CA PRO A 261 18.88 3.27 -7.97
C PRO A 261 19.21 1.79 -7.85
N ASP A 262 19.93 1.45 -6.79
CA ASP A 262 20.19 0.09 -6.40
C ASP A 262 18.82 -0.57 -6.25
N ALA A 263 18.38 -1.26 -7.29
CA ALA A 263 17.08 -1.90 -7.40
C ALA A 263 17.05 -3.17 -6.52
N ASN A 264 17.35 -2.95 -5.24
CA ASN A 264 17.66 -3.94 -4.22
C ASN A 264 16.44 -4.21 -3.34
N THR A 265 15.26 -3.84 -3.84
CA THR A 265 14.00 -4.28 -3.26
C THR A 265 13.50 -5.51 -3.98
N HIS A 266 12.81 -6.36 -3.24
CA HIS A 266 12.55 -7.74 -3.63
C HIS A 266 11.12 -8.14 -3.29
N VAL A 267 10.64 -9.16 -4.01
CA VAL A 267 9.50 -9.96 -3.57
C VAL A 267 10.05 -11.29 -3.06
N PHE A 268 9.62 -11.66 -1.85
CA PHE A 268 9.88 -12.98 -1.30
C PHE A 268 8.61 -13.82 -1.40
N TYR A 269 8.77 -15.07 -1.81
CA TYR A 269 7.78 -16.11 -1.55
C TYR A 269 8.13 -16.77 -0.23
N CYS A 270 7.14 -16.97 0.61
CA CYS A 270 7.29 -17.59 1.91
C CYS A 270 6.25 -18.70 2.09
N GLU A 271 6.69 -19.79 2.69
CA GLU A 271 5.88 -20.94 3.06
C GLU A 271 6.18 -21.30 4.52
N TYR A 272 5.13 -21.61 5.27
CA TYR A 272 5.31 -22.07 6.65
C TYR A 272 4.52 -23.33 6.95
N THR A 273 5.03 -24.13 7.89
CA THR A 273 4.28 -25.26 8.43
C THR A 273 3.63 -24.84 9.75
N PRO A 274 2.29 -24.88 9.86
CA PRO A 274 1.60 -24.64 11.12
C PRO A 274 2.16 -25.56 12.21
N LEU A 275 2.36 -25.05 13.41
CA LEU A 275 2.64 -25.93 14.54
C LEU A 275 1.45 -26.86 14.73
N SER A 276 1.71 -28.16 14.94
CA SER A 276 0.68 -29.12 15.32
C SER A 276 -0.13 -28.56 16.48
N SER A 277 -1.45 -28.78 16.47
CA SER A 277 -2.44 -28.23 17.43
C SER A 277 -2.13 -28.45 18.93
N SER A 278 -1.10 -29.22 19.26
CA SER A 278 -0.55 -29.40 20.61
C SER A 278 0.44 -28.33 21.07
N ALA A 279 0.93 -27.46 20.18
CA ALA A 279 1.82 -26.37 20.58
C ALA A 279 1.02 -25.24 21.25
N SER A 280 1.36 -24.91 22.49
CA SER A 280 0.72 -23.85 23.26
C SER A 280 0.68 -22.54 22.46
N SER A 281 -0.46 -21.86 22.49
CA SER A 281 -0.83 -20.63 21.76
C SER A 281 0.04 -19.38 22.03
N SER A 282 1.20 -19.53 22.67
CA SER A 282 2.12 -18.44 23.02
C SER A 282 3.47 -18.50 22.29
N SER A 283 3.75 -19.54 21.51
CA SER A 283 5.03 -19.69 20.79
C SER A 283 4.92 -19.18 19.35
N ALA A 284 5.72 -18.17 19.02
CA ALA A 284 5.93 -17.72 17.64
C ALA A 284 6.44 -18.89 16.77
N LEU A 285 5.98 -18.95 15.51
CA LEU A 285 6.38 -19.97 14.53
C LEU A 285 7.80 -19.71 14.00
N THR A 286 8.84 -19.81 14.83
CA THR A 286 10.20 -19.35 14.47
C THR A 286 10.96 -20.29 13.54
N ASP A 287 10.70 -21.59 13.60
CA ASP A 287 11.61 -22.60 13.03
C ASP A 287 11.11 -23.20 11.71
N ASN A 288 9.88 -22.86 11.30
CA ASN A 288 9.19 -23.49 10.17
C ASN A 288 8.85 -22.50 9.04
N LEU A 289 9.60 -21.41 8.89
CA LEU A 289 9.39 -20.42 7.84
C LEU A 289 10.50 -20.51 6.79
N ASP A 290 10.16 -20.95 5.59
CA ASP A 290 11.06 -20.90 4.42
C ASP A 290 10.66 -19.72 3.54
N CYS A 291 11.62 -18.84 3.26
CA CYS A 291 11.42 -17.67 2.41
C CYS A 291 12.54 -17.56 1.40
N ARG A 292 12.18 -17.28 0.14
CA ARG A 292 13.11 -17.15 -0.97
C ARG A 292 12.74 -15.99 -1.88
N LYS A 293 13.76 -15.32 -2.44
CA LYS A 293 13.55 -14.25 -3.41
C LYS A 293 12.98 -14.84 -4.69
N VAL A 294 11.88 -14.28 -5.18
CA VAL A 294 11.21 -14.71 -6.43
C VAL A 294 11.13 -13.61 -7.47
N ALA A 295 11.28 -12.35 -7.07
CA ALA A 295 11.46 -11.22 -7.97
C ALA A 295 12.34 -10.15 -7.32
N GLY A 296 12.94 -9.29 -8.13
CA GLY A 296 13.77 -8.18 -7.69
C GLY A 296 13.90 -7.12 -8.76
N GLN A 297 14.84 -6.21 -8.57
CA GLN A 297 15.05 -5.05 -9.44
C GLN A 297 13.90 -4.05 -9.40
N PHE A 298 13.31 -3.84 -8.22
CA PHE A 298 12.34 -2.77 -8.01
C PHE A 298 13.02 -1.53 -7.42
N GLU A 299 12.49 -0.35 -7.71
CA GLU A 299 12.91 0.93 -7.14
C GLU A 299 12.30 1.17 -5.73
N GLY A 300 11.58 0.18 -5.22
CA GLY A 300 10.78 0.26 -4.00
C GLY A 300 9.56 -0.64 -4.14
N ALA A 301 9.75 -1.96 -4.05
CA ALA A 301 8.64 -2.92 -4.13
C ALA A 301 7.63 -2.62 -3.00
N ASN A 302 6.39 -2.30 -3.36
CA ASN A 302 5.40 -1.71 -2.47
C ASN A 302 4.14 -2.59 -2.39
N GLY A 303 2.99 -2.13 -2.88
CA GLY A 303 1.78 -2.94 -2.99
C GLY A 303 1.97 -4.22 -3.80
N ILE A 304 1.27 -5.28 -3.38
CA ILE A 304 1.24 -6.57 -4.08
C ILE A 304 -0.18 -7.16 -4.06
N THR A 305 -0.62 -7.74 -5.18
CA THR A 305 -1.91 -8.42 -5.32
C THR A 305 -1.84 -9.55 -6.36
N HIS A 306 -2.90 -10.33 -6.49
CA HIS A 306 -3.09 -11.36 -7.52
C HIS A 306 -4.36 -11.10 -8.34
N ASN A 307 -4.54 -11.76 -9.48
CA ASN A 307 -5.83 -11.86 -10.18
C ASN A 307 -6.70 -13.00 -9.61
N ALA A 308 -7.96 -13.13 -10.05
CA ALA A 308 -8.93 -14.07 -9.48
C ALA A 308 -8.46 -15.53 -9.37
N ASP A 309 -7.72 -16.04 -10.36
CA ASP A 309 -7.26 -17.43 -10.41
C ASP A 309 -5.83 -17.63 -9.86
N TYR A 310 -5.22 -16.58 -9.30
CA TYR A 310 -3.85 -16.58 -8.78
C TYR A 310 -2.77 -16.95 -9.81
N SER A 311 -3.07 -16.92 -11.11
CA SER A 311 -2.08 -17.19 -12.16
C SER A 311 -1.15 -16.00 -12.41
N LYS A 312 -1.55 -14.79 -11.98
CA LYS A 312 -0.77 -13.56 -12.11
C LYS A 312 -0.56 -12.86 -10.78
N ILE A 313 0.64 -12.33 -10.58
CA ILE A 313 1.00 -11.49 -9.44
C ILE A 313 1.37 -10.09 -9.95
N PHE A 314 0.86 -9.08 -9.29
CA PHE A 314 1.07 -7.68 -9.62
C PHE A 314 1.82 -7.03 -8.46
N VAL A 315 2.88 -6.30 -8.78
CA VAL A 315 3.72 -5.63 -7.79
C VAL A 315 3.87 -4.17 -8.21
N SER A 316 3.39 -3.25 -7.39
CA SER A 316 3.71 -1.85 -7.57
C SER A 316 5.14 -1.56 -7.11
N SER A 317 5.78 -0.68 -7.84
CA SER A 317 7.00 0.03 -7.47
C SER A 317 6.74 1.52 -7.70
N TRP A 318 7.74 2.37 -7.48
CA TRP A 318 7.59 3.82 -7.55
C TRP A 318 6.75 4.27 -8.74
N LYS A 319 7.28 4.27 -9.97
CA LYS A 319 6.53 4.69 -11.18
C LYS A 319 6.23 3.53 -12.12
N SER A 320 6.00 2.34 -11.56
CA SER A 320 5.61 1.19 -12.37
C SER A 320 4.78 0.15 -11.61
N ILE A 321 4.02 -0.63 -12.36
CA ILE A 321 3.43 -1.89 -11.88
C ILE A 321 4.00 -3.00 -12.76
N THR A 322 4.62 -4.00 -12.15
CA THR A 322 5.13 -5.17 -12.87
C THR A 322 4.16 -6.33 -12.71
N VAL A 323 3.81 -6.94 -13.84
CA VAL A 323 2.98 -8.14 -13.93
C VAL A 323 3.88 -9.36 -14.06
N PHE A 324 3.61 -10.37 -13.25
CA PHE A 324 4.31 -11.64 -13.27
C PHE A 324 3.32 -12.76 -13.53
N ASP A 325 3.75 -13.76 -14.28
CA ASP A 325 3.10 -15.07 -14.25
C ASP A 325 3.62 -15.86 -13.07
N ARG A 326 2.68 -16.50 -12.36
CA ARG A 326 2.96 -17.40 -11.26
C ARG A 326 2.93 -18.85 -11.76
N ASP A 327 4.02 -19.55 -11.54
CA ASP A 327 4.03 -21.01 -11.64
C ASP A 327 3.36 -21.58 -10.39
N SER A 328 2.19 -22.23 -10.54
CA SER A 328 1.40 -22.73 -9.40
C SER A 328 2.05 -23.89 -8.65
N THR A 329 3.01 -24.58 -9.26
CA THR A 329 3.70 -25.72 -8.64
C THR A 329 4.86 -25.25 -7.77
N THR A 330 5.66 -24.32 -8.29
CA THR A 330 6.89 -23.85 -7.66
C THR A 330 6.72 -22.52 -6.94
N ASN A 331 5.66 -21.76 -7.23
CA ASN A 331 5.44 -20.38 -6.79
C ASN A 331 6.49 -19.37 -7.29
N ASN A 332 7.26 -19.74 -8.31
CA ASN A 332 8.16 -18.80 -8.99
C ASN A 332 7.38 -17.76 -9.79
N LEU A 333 7.98 -16.58 -9.93
CA LEU A 333 7.42 -15.46 -10.68
C LEU A 333 8.25 -15.23 -11.95
N ALA A 334 7.59 -15.31 -13.11
CA ALA A 334 8.18 -14.95 -14.40
C ALA A 334 7.69 -13.56 -14.80
N ARG A 335 8.60 -12.57 -14.91
CA ARG A 335 8.24 -11.21 -15.31
C ARG A 335 7.63 -11.23 -16.71
N ARG A 336 6.46 -10.62 -16.87
CA ARG A 336 5.77 -10.47 -18.16
C ARG A 336 5.90 -9.08 -18.73
N ILE A 337 5.36 -8.09 -18.04
CA ILE A 337 5.37 -6.69 -18.48
C ILE A 337 5.58 -5.77 -17.28
N THR A 338 6.23 -4.64 -17.53
CA THR A 338 6.30 -3.51 -16.59
C THR A 338 5.54 -2.34 -17.21
N ILE A 339 4.51 -1.89 -16.51
CA ILE A 339 3.61 -0.84 -16.94
C ILE A 339 4.02 0.43 -16.23
N HIS A 340 4.49 1.42 -16.98
CA HIS A 340 4.85 2.71 -16.43
C HIS A 340 3.60 3.53 -16.12
N VAL A 341 3.67 4.24 -15.00
CA VAL A 341 2.55 5.02 -14.47
C VAL A 341 3.03 6.41 -14.11
N PRO A 342 2.19 7.45 -14.27
CA PRO A 342 2.62 8.83 -14.13
C PRO A 342 3.00 9.18 -12.68
N ASN A 343 2.32 8.56 -11.73
CA ASN A 343 2.38 8.87 -10.31
C ASN A 343 2.96 7.71 -9.50
N VAL A 344 3.40 8.00 -8.27
CA VAL A 344 3.90 6.94 -7.42
C VAL A 344 2.75 6.07 -6.96
N VAL A 345 2.87 4.76 -7.10
CA VAL A 345 1.87 3.80 -6.64
C VAL A 345 2.31 3.23 -5.30
N ASP A 346 1.46 3.37 -4.30
CA ASP A 346 1.69 2.78 -2.99
C ASP A 346 1.08 1.36 -2.97
N ASN A 347 -0.03 1.16 -2.27
CA ASN A 347 -0.70 -0.14 -2.25
C ASN A 347 -1.61 -0.35 -3.46
N ILE A 348 -1.72 -1.60 -3.91
CA ILE A 348 -2.64 -2.05 -4.96
C ILE A 348 -3.53 -3.19 -4.47
N LYS A 349 -4.76 -3.28 -5.00
CA LYS A 349 -5.76 -4.30 -4.68
C LYS A 349 -6.51 -4.71 -5.94
N TYR A 350 -6.71 -6.02 -6.09
CA TYR A 350 -7.55 -6.58 -7.15
C TYR A 350 -9.02 -6.52 -6.76
N ASP A 351 -9.85 -6.12 -7.71
CA ASP A 351 -11.30 -6.13 -7.62
C ASP A 351 -11.83 -7.34 -8.40
N ASP A 352 -12.42 -8.29 -7.68
CA ASP A 352 -12.95 -9.53 -8.24
C ASP A 352 -14.22 -9.32 -9.08
N VAL A 353 -14.92 -8.21 -8.92
CA VAL A 353 -16.12 -7.90 -9.70
C VAL A 353 -15.76 -7.37 -11.08
N THR A 354 -14.84 -6.41 -11.15
CA THR A 354 -14.46 -5.79 -12.43
C THR A 354 -13.29 -6.49 -13.11
N GLY A 355 -12.51 -7.28 -12.37
CA GLY A 355 -11.24 -7.83 -12.83
C GLY A 355 -10.10 -6.80 -12.92
N ASN A 356 -10.33 -5.57 -12.46
CA ASN A 356 -9.34 -4.51 -12.47
C ASN A 356 -8.51 -4.48 -11.18
N ILE A 357 -7.41 -3.73 -11.20
CA ILE A 357 -6.59 -3.47 -10.02
C ILE A 357 -6.61 -1.98 -9.73
N TYR A 358 -6.87 -1.63 -8.48
CA TYR A 358 -6.89 -0.25 -8.01
C TYR A 358 -5.71 0.00 -7.09
N GLY A 359 -5.17 1.22 -7.11
CA GLY A 359 -4.07 1.59 -6.23
C GLY A 359 -4.11 3.04 -5.82
N GLY A 360 -3.65 3.31 -4.60
CA GLY A 360 -3.46 4.68 -4.11
C GLY A 360 -2.23 5.30 -4.76
N THR A 361 -2.35 6.56 -5.16
CA THR A 361 -1.24 7.30 -5.78
C THR A 361 -0.75 8.46 -4.93
N LEU A 362 0.58 8.56 -4.81
CA LEU A 362 1.30 9.65 -4.18
C LEU A 362 1.88 10.56 -5.28
N ASN A 363 1.43 11.80 -5.38
CA ASN A 363 2.05 12.76 -6.29
C ASN A 363 3.12 13.55 -5.54
N ASN A 364 4.13 14.02 -6.28
CA ASN A 364 5.18 14.88 -5.74
C ASN A 364 5.87 14.33 -4.48
N MET A 365 6.30 13.06 -4.51
CA MET A 365 6.99 12.40 -3.40
C MET A 365 8.14 13.26 -2.84
N PHE A 366 8.96 13.86 -3.72
CA PHE A 366 10.06 14.71 -3.28
C PHE A 366 9.57 15.88 -2.40
N SER A 367 8.52 16.58 -2.83
CA SER A 367 7.89 17.66 -2.07
C SER A 367 7.33 17.14 -0.74
N SER A 368 6.57 16.05 -0.78
CA SER A 368 5.91 15.44 0.38
C SER A 368 6.87 14.94 1.46
N PHE A 369 8.03 14.41 1.08
CA PHE A 369 8.95 13.78 2.05
C PHE A 369 10.10 14.70 2.49
N ILE A 370 10.56 15.60 1.62
CA ILE A 370 11.78 16.40 1.90
C ILE A 370 11.43 17.81 2.36
N THR A 371 10.45 18.45 1.71
CA THR A 371 10.19 19.88 1.96
C THR A 371 9.26 20.12 3.14
N ASN A 372 8.37 19.17 3.42
CA ASN A 372 7.41 19.30 4.51
C ASN A 372 6.96 17.90 4.98
N PRO A 373 7.59 17.27 5.98
CA PRO A 373 7.27 15.89 6.39
C PRO A 373 5.87 15.74 7.01
N TYR A 374 5.15 16.85 7.21
CA TYR A 374 3.76 16.89 7.64
C TYR A 374 3.03 17.98 6.85
N PRO A 375 2.94 17.87 5.51
CA PRO A 375 2.41 18.97 4.75
C PRO A 375 0.95 19.17 5.15
N LYS A 376 0.54 20.43 5.30
CA LYS A 376 -0.90 20.72 5.34
C LYS A 376 -1.47 20.30 3.98
N GLU A 377 -2.76 20.00 3.93
CA GLU A 377 -3.46 19.85 2.66
C GLU A 377 -3.09 21.02 1.74
N SER A 378 -2.75 20.69 0.51
CA SER A 378 -2.16 21.64 -0.44
C SER A 378 -2.59 21.21 -1.82
N CYS A 379 -3.12 22.16 -2.60
CA CYS A 379 -3.44 21.96 -4.00
C CYS A 379 -2.20 21.55 -4.85
N LYS A 380 -0.98 21.77 -4.34
CA LYS A 380 0.26 21.35 -5.00
C LYS A 380 0.64 19.90 -4.71
N ASN A 381 0.02 19.27 -3.73
CA ASN A 381 0.25 17.88 -3.38
C ASN A 381 -1.07 17.14 -3.55
N VAL A 382 -1.27 16.60 -4.74
CA VAL A 382 -2.46 15.82 -5.06
C VAL A 382 -2.23 14.35 -4.76
N GLY A 383 -3.24 13.65 -4.26
CA GLY A 383 -3.30 12.20 -4.23
C GLY A 383 -4.26 11.69 -5.31
N GLY A 384 -4.52 10.39 -5.32
CA GLY A 384 -5.57 9.86 -6.15
C GLY A 384 -5.68 8.35 -6.15
N VAL A 385 -6.45 7.85 -7.11
CA VAL A 385 -6.56 6.42 -7.42
C VAL A 385 -6.16 6.21 -8.86
N MET A 386 -5.34 5.19 -9.08
CA MET A 386 -5.13 4.61 -10.38
C MET A 386 -5.94 3.34 -10.55
N GLU A 387 -6.17 3.00 -11.80
CA GLU A 387 -6.75 1.75 -12.22
C GLU A 387 -5.82 1.10 -13.25
N LEU A 388 -5.54 -0.18 -13.05
CA LEU A 388 -4.98 -1.07 -14.04
C LEU A 388 -6.10 -1.99 -14.56
N TYR A 389 -6.32 -1.97 -15.87
CA TYR A 389 -7.44 -2.65 -16.54
C TYR A 389 -6.95 -3.35 -17.82
N GLN A 390 -7.69 -4.36 -18.29
CA GLN A 390 -7.44 -5.00 -19.58
C GLN A 390 -8.21 -4.28 -20.69
N ASP A 391 -7.53 -3.85 -21.74
CA ASP A 391 -8.16 -3.33 -22.96
C ASP A 391 -8.71 -4.51 -23.76
N GLY A 392 -10.00 -4.82 -23.58
CA GLY A 392 -10.73 -5.98 -24.12
C GLY A 392 -10.87 -6.05 -25.66
N LYS A 393 -9.94 -5.46 -26.41
CA LYS A 393 -9.90 -5.47 -27.88
C LYS A 393 -9.20 -6.70 -28.49
N HIS A 394 -8.81 -7.69 -27.70
CA HIS A 394 -8.17 -8.90 -28.23
C HIS A 394 -8.99 -10.16 -27.92
N THR A 395 -9.73 -10.64 -28.93
CA THR A 395 -10.59 -11.83 -28.89
C THR A 395 -9.88 -13.07 -29.44
N SER A 396 -8.56 -13.19 -29.30
CA SER A 396 -7.83 -14.39 -29.75
C SER A 396 -6.78 -14.79 -28.73
N ASP A 397 -6.96 -16.01 -28.22
CA ASP A 397 -6.35 -16.66 -27.03
C ASP A 397 -4.81 -16.76 -26.99
N ALA A 398 -4.06 -16.01 -27.81
CA ALA A 398 -2.61 -16.15 -27.94
C ALA A 398 -1.79 -14.90 -27.57
N ASP A 399 -2.40 -13.70 -27.49
CA ASP A 399 -1.68 -12.43 -27.26
C ASP A 399 -2.33 -11.58 -26.14
N ASP A 400 -2.90 -12.21 -25.11
CA ASP A 400 -3.52 -11.53 -23.97
C ASP A 400 -2.50 -10.79 -23.06
N ASP A 401 -1.20 -10.96 -23.34
CA ASP A 401 -0.08 -10.45 -22.53
C ASP A 401 0.14 -8.93 -22.65
N PHE A 402 -0.40 -8.25 -23.68
CA PHE A 402 -0.26 -6.79 -23.88
C PHE A 402 -1.51 -5.97 -23.59
N SER A 403 -2.55 -6.58 -23.01
CA SER A 403 -3.84 -5.91 -22.79
C SER A 403 -3.87 -4.99 -21.56
N TRP A 404 -2.97 -5.18 -20.60
CA TRP A 404 -2.97 -4.39 -19.36
C TRP A 404 -2.52 -2.94 -19.59
N LYS A 405 -3.39 -2.00 -19.21
CA LYS A 405 -3.15 -0.56 -19.27
C LYS A 405 -3.43 0.07 -17.91
N ALA A 406 -2.67 1.10 -17.58
CA ALA A 406 -2.90 1.90 -16.39
C ALA A 406 -3.48 3.27 -16.75
N ARG A 407 -4.35 3.80 -15.90
CA ARG A 407 -4.84 5.18 -15.97
C ARG A 407 -5.08 5.76 -14.58
N GLN A 408 -4.93 7.07 -14.46
CA GLN A 408 -5.38 7.79 -13.26
C GLN A 408 -6.90 7.99 -13.36
N VAL A 409 -7.67 7.40 -12.44
CA VAL A 409 -9.13 7.53 -12.44
C VAL A 409 -9.60 8.72 -11.63
N ILE A 410 -8.91 9.02 -10.51
CA ILE A 410 -9.15 10.20 -9.67
C ILE A 410 -7.84 10.89 -9.37
N THR A 411 -7.83 12.22 -9.41
CA THR A 411 -6.82 13.06 -8.79
C THR A 411 -7.52 14.02 -7.84
N THR A 412 -7.00 14.21 -6.62
CA THR A 412 -7.66 15.07 -5.62
C THR A 412 -6.65 15.76 -4.71
N SER A 413 -7.00 16.96 -4.26
CA SER A 413 -6.24 17.71 -3.25
C SER A 413 -6.87 17.64 -1.85
N GLN A 414 -8.04 17.00 -1.73
CA GLN A 414 -8.78 16.88 -0.47
C GLN A 414 -8.19 15.82 0.47
N LEU A 415 -7.43 14.87 -0.08
CA LEU A 415 -6.67 13.88 0.66
C LEU A 415 -5.33 13.64 -0.02
N ASN A 416 -4.28 14.12 0.61
CA ASN A 416 -2.92 13.95 0.12
C ASN A 416 -2.38 12.58 0.50
N SER A 417 -1.37 12.11 -0.23
CA SER A 417 -0.66 10.88 0.06
C SER A 417 -1.59 9.66 0.24
N ILE A 418 -2.51 9.49 -0.71
CA ILE A 418 -3.43 8.34 -0.73
C ILE A 418 -2.60 7.07 -0.90
N SER A 419 -2.53 6.29 0.18
CA SER A 419 -1.74 5.07 0.26
C SER A 419 -2.45 3.85 -0.30
N ASN A 420 -3.79 3.91 -0.36
CA ASN A 420 -4.62 2.82 -0.87
C ASN A 420 -5.93 3.40 -1.40
N GLY A 421 -6.51 2.75 -2.41
CA GLY A 421 -7.84 3.07 -2.86
C GLY A 421 -8.40 1.96 -3.75
N LEU A 422 -9.73 1.86 -3.74
CA LEU A 422 -10.46 0.86 -4.51
C LEU A 422 -11.82 1.37 -4.93
N ARG A 423 -12.45 0.63 -5.83
CA ARG A 423 -13.81 0.89 -6.28
C ARG A 423 -14.80 0.08 -5.44
N MET A 424 -15.86 0.73 -4.99
CA MET A 424 -17.03 0.16 -4.32
C MET A 424 -18.26 0.69 -5.05
N ASP A 425 -18.85 -0.13 -5.92
CA ASP A 425 -19.95 0.27 -6.81
C ASP A 425 -19.59 1.49 -7.68
N ASP A 426 -20.39 2.54 -7.56
CA ASP A 426 -20.30 3.81 -8.23
C ASP A 426 -19.47 4.80 -7.40
N TYR A 427 -18.62 4.31 -6.51
CA TYR A 427 -17.72 5.14 -5.70
C TYR A 427 -16.31 4.58 -5.69
N TYR A 428 -15.35 5.47 -5.53
CA TYR A 428 -14.00 5.17 -5.12
C TYR A 428 -13.84 5.53 -3.66
N VAL A 429 -13.25 4.63 -2.88
CA VAL A 429 -12.94 4.87 -1.47
C VAL A 429 -11.44 4.79 -1.28
N MET A 430 -10.89 5.81 -0.65
CA MET A 430 -9.45 6.08 -0.60
C MET A 430 -9.01 6.37 0.83
N GLY A 431 -7.93 5.73 1.24
CA GLY A 431 -7.33 5.92 2.55
C GLY A 431 -5.93 6.53 2.46
N ALA A 432 -5.67 7.50 3.33
CA ALA A 432 -4.31 7.92 3.67
C ALA A 432 -4.02 7.47 5.11
N GLY A 433 -3.04 6.57 5.25
CA GLY A 433 -2.59 6.06 6.56
C GLY A 433 -1.20 6.53 6.98
N GLY A 434 -0.40 7.06 6.03
CA GLY A 434 1.00 7.41 6.23
C GLY A 434 1.25 8.92 6.38
N LEU A 435 2.40 9.25 7.00
CA LEU A 435 3.06 10.57 6.87
C LEU A 435 2.24 11.79 7.30
N GLY A 436 1.36 11.62 8.29
CA GLY A 436 0.62 12.73 8.88
C GLY A 436 -0.69 13.10 8.17
N TYR A 437 -1.00 12.46 7.05
CA TYR A 437 -2.31 12.55 6.41
C TYR A 437 -3.17 11.38 6.84
N LYS A 438 -4.22 11.68 7.60
CA LYS A 438 -5.15 10.67 8.08
C LYS A 438 -6.54 11.03 7.62
N GLY A 439 -7.13 10.13 6.84
CA GLY A 439 -8.49 10.32 6.40
C GLY A 439 -8.95 9.25 5.44
N LEU A 440 -10.27 9.25 5.27
CA LEU A 440 -10.98 8.47 4.29
C LEU A 440 -11.69 9.45 3.37
N LEU A 441 -11.52 9.29 2.07
CA LEU A 441 -12.16 10.09 1.05
C LEU A 441 -13.01 9.15 0.17
N VAL A 442 -14.28 9.52 -0.03
CA VAL A 442 -15.17 8.84 -0.97
C VAL A 442 -15.47 9.78 -2.12
N CYS A 443 -15.31 9.30 -3.34
CA CYS A 443 -15.63 10.06 -4.55
C CYS A 443 -16.54 9.24 -5.45
N PRO A 444 -17.54 9.82 -6.12
CA PRO A 444 -18.35 9.11 -7.09
C PRO A 444 -17.49 8.70 -8.31
N VAL A 445 -17.84 7.58 -8.92
CA VAL A 445 -17.33 7.15 -10.22
C VAL A 445 -18.05 8.00 -11.27
N VAL A 446 -17.30 8.86 -11.95
CA VAL A 446 -17.84 9.64 -13.08
C VAL A 446 -17.58 8.87 -14.36
N ASP A 447 -18.65 8.39 -15.00
CA ASP A 447 -18.54 7.69 -16.28
C ASP A 447 -18.06 8.67 -17.37
N ARG A 448 -16.85 8.42 -17.87
CA ARG A 448 -16.21 9.26 -18.89
C ARG A 448 -16.81 9.07 -20.28
N THR A 449 -17.59 8.00 -20.52
CA THR A 449 -18.19 7.78 -21.84
C THR A 449 -19.22 8.85 -22.22
N LEU A 450 -19.80 9.54 -21.23
CA LEU A 450 -20.80 10.59 -21.46
C LEU A 450 -20.22 11.94 -21.92
N TYR A 451 -18.90 12.17 -21.77
CA TYR A 451 -18.25 13.44 -22.11
C TYR A 451 -17.53 13.44 -23.47
N LEU A 452 -17.54 12.32 -24.18
CA LEU A 452 -16.92 12.18 -25.51
C LEU A 452 -17.91 12.31 -26.68
N ILE A 453 -19.13 12.80 -26.41
CA ILE A 453 -20.15 13.18 -27.42
C ILE A 453 -20.17 14.70 -27.50
#